data_AF-A0A564TT89-F1
#
_entry.id   AF-A0A564TT89-F1
#
_cell.length_a   1.000
_cell.length_b   1.000
_cell.length_c   1.000
_cell.angle_alpha   90.00
_cell.angle_beta   90.00
_cell.angle_gamma   90.00
#
_symmetry.space_group_name_H-M   'P 1'
#
loop_
_entity.id
_entity.type
_entity.pdbx_description
1 polymer ?
#
loop_
_entity_poly.entity_id
_entity_poly.type
_entity_poly.pdbx_seq_one_letter_code
_entity_poly.pdbx_strand_id
1 'polypeptide(L)' 'MSDNRKYYYLKLKENYFDDDSIVLLESMQDGVLYSNILLKLYLKSLKHGGRLQLDEDISTTTLTNC' A
#
# COMPACT_ATOMS: atom_id res chain seq x y z
N MET A 1 28.26 -3.07 5.50
CA MET A 1 26.91 -2.48 5.33
C MET A 1 25.97 -3.60 4.94
N SER A 2 25.30 -4.22 5.91
CA SER A 2 24.37 -5.33 5.65
C SER A 2 23.06 -4.72 5.17
N ASP A 3 22.83 -4.77 3.87
CA ASP A 3 21.59 -4.39 3.21
C ASP A 3 20.47 -5.28 3.76
N ASN A 4 19.80 -4.81 4.82
CA ASN A 4 18.75 -5.54 5.53
C ASN A 4 17.48 -5.51 4.67
N ARG A 5 17.52 -6.18 3.52
CA ARG A 5 16.38 -6.26 2.58
C ARG A 5 15.27 -7.03 3.27
N LYS A 6 14.29 -6.29 3.77
CA LYS A 6 13.05 -6.87 4.29
C LYS A 6 12.19 -7.25 3.09
N TYR A 7 12.09 -8.54 2.83
CA TYR A 7 11.18 -9.08 1.82
C TYR A 7 9.80 -9.28 2.46
N TYR A 8 8.79 -8.63 1.89
CA TYR A 8 7.39 -8.82 2.29
C TYR A 8 6.70 -9.67 1.22
N TYR A 9 5.99 -10.70 1.67
CA TYR A 9 5.17 -11.53 0.79
C TYR A 9 3.73 -11.02 0.80
N LEU A 10 3.22 -10.63 -0.38
CA LEU A 10 1.83 -10.24 -0.57
C LEU A 10 1.02 -11.50 -0.92
N LYS A 11 0.04 -11.88 -0.09
CA LYS A 11 -0.91 -12.92 -0.47
C LYS A 11 -2.02 -12.29 -1.29
N LEU A 12 -1.90 -12.36 -2.61
CA LEU A 12 -2.95 -11.93 -3.54
C LEU A 12 -3.94 -13.06 -3.78
N LYS A 13 -5.17 -12.68 -4.15
CA LYS A 13 -6.14 -13.62 -4.70
C LYS A 13 -5.65 -14.05 -6.09
N GLU A 14 -5.88 -15.30 -6.45
CA GLU A 14 -5.44 -15.87 -7.73
C GLU A 14 -5.93 -15.03 -8.93
N ASN A 15 -7.18 -14.57 -8.85
CA ASN A 15 -7.84 -13.79 -9.90
C ASN A 15 -7.68 -12.28 -9.70
N TYR A 16 -6.67 -11.80 -8.97
CA TYR A 16 -6.54 -10.37 -8.68
C TYR A 16 -6.36 -9.52 -9.95
N PHE A 17 -5.56 -9.98 -10.90
CA PHE A 17 -5.33 -9.28 -12.17
C PHE A 17 -6.48 -9.48 -13.17
N ASP A 18 -7.24 -10.56 -13.02
CA ASP A 18 -8.41 -10.87 -13.85
C ASP A 18 -9.72 -10.28 -13.30
N ASP A 19 -9.66 -9.60 -12.15
CA ASP A 19 -10.82 -8.96 -11.56
C ASP A 19 -11.29 -7.83 -12.50
N ASP A 20 -12.57 -7.84 -12.89
CA ASP A 20 -13.17 -6.86 -13.80
C ASP A 20 -12.85 -5.42 -13.38
N SER A 21 -12.72 -5.18 -12.09
CA SER A 21 -12.36 -3.88 -11.52
C SER A 21 -10.90 -3.47 -11.81
N ILE A 22 -9.94 -4.41 -11.79
CA ILE A 22 -8.54 -4.16 -12.16
C ILE A 22 -8.40 -4.04 -13.67
N VAL A 23 -9.07 -4.90 -14.44
CA VAL A 23 -9.06 -4.83 -15.91
C VAL A 23 -9.64 -3.51 -16.40
N LEU A 24 -10.75 -3.05 -15.80
CA LEU A 24 -11.33 -1.74 -16.08
C LEU A 24 -10.36 -0.61 -15.72
N LEU A 25 -9.69 -0.71 -14.57
CA LEU A 25 -8.71 0.28 -14.14
C LEU A 25 -7.50 0.33 -15.10
N GLU A 26 -7.01 -0.83 -15.55
CA GLU A 26 -5.90 -0.94 -16.50
C GLU A 26 -6.27 -0.43 -17.91
N SER A 27 -7.54 -0.53 -18.29
CA SER A 27 -8.06 0.01 -19.55
C SER A 27 -8.10 1.53 -19.63
N MET A 28 -7.97 2.23 -18.48
CA MET A 28 -7.90 3.69 -18.43
C MET A 28 -6.53 4.20 -18.90
N GLN A 29 -6.47 5.49 -19.20
CA GLN A 29 -5.19 6.16 -19.47
C GLN A 29 -4.32 6.08 -18.21
N ASP A 30 -3.10 5.57 -18.36
CA ASP A 30 -2.18 5.24 -17.26
C ASP A 30 -2.71 4.18 -16.27
N GLY A 31 -3.64 3.33 -16.68
CA GLY A 31 -4.22 2.26 -15.85
C GLY A 31 -3.20 1.35 -15.16
N VAL A 32 -2.13 0.99 -15.86
CA VAL A 32 -1.00 0.20 -15.34
C VAL A 32 -0.23 0.94 -14.23
N LEU A 33 -0.24 2.28 -14.25
CA LEU A 33 0.32 3.08 -13.17
C LEU A 33 -0.52 2.95 -11.90
N TYR A 34 -1.85 2.98 -12.04
CA TYR A 34 -2.77 2.83 -10.92
C TYR A 34 -2.69 1.44 -10.28
N SER A 35 -2.58 0.36 -11.07
CA SER A 35 -2.38 -0.99 -10.52
C SER A 35 -1.06 -1.10 -9.73
N ASN A 36 0.01 -0.47 -10.23
CA ASN A 36 1.28 -0.35 -9.52
C ASN A 36 1.20 0.47 -8.23
N ILE A 37 0.45 1.59 -8.23
CA ILE A 37 0.23 2.40 -7.03
C ILE A 37 -0.50 1.58 -5.97
N LEU A 38 -1.53 0.83 -6.37
CA LEU A 38 -2.31 -0.02 -5.47
C LEU A 38 -1.43 -1.10 -4.83
N LEU A 39 -0.57 -1.77 -5.63
CA LEU A 39 0.42 -2.73 -5.10
C LEU A 39 1.40 -2.08 -4.11
N LYS A 40 1.92 -0.89 -4.42
CA LYS A 40 2.81 -0.14 -3.51
C LYS A 40 2.10 0.21 -2.20
N LEU A 41 0.81 0.54 -2.26
CA LEU A 41 -0.02 0.87 -1.12
C LEU A 41 -0.22 -0.36 -0.20
N TYR A 42 -0.47 -1.54 -0.78
CA TYR A 42 -0.56 -2.78 -0.02
C TYR A 42 0.75 -3.15 0.68
N LEU A 43 1.89 -3.00 0.00
CA LEU A 43 3.21 -3.23 0.62
C LEU A 43 3.49 -2.25 1.76
N LYS A 44 3.13 -0.97 1.60
CA LYS A 44 3.21 0.02 2.67
C LYS A 44 2.32 -0.37 3.86
N SER A 45 1.08 -0.78 3.61
CA SER A 45 0.16 -1.24 4.67
C SER A 45 0.74 -2.42 5.46
N LEU A 46 1.34 -3.41 4.78
CA LEU A 46 1.94 -4.57 5.42
C LEU A 46 3.11 -4.20 6.35
N LYS A 47 3.89 -3.17 6.01
CA LYS A 47 4.99 -2.68 6.85
C LYS A 47 4.49 -2.19 8.22
N HIS A 48 3.25 -1.73 8.33
CA HIS A 48 2.63 -1.23 9.55
C HIS A 48 1.56 -2.20 10.13
N GLY A 49 1.67 -3.51 9.83
CA GLY A 49 0.77 -4.53 10.39
C GLY A 49 -0.64 -4.51 9.80
N GLY A 50 -0.77 -4.11 8.53
CA GLY A 50 -2.07 -4.04 7.83
C GLY A 50 -2.81 -2.73 8.05
N ARG A 51 -2.17 -1.72 8.66
CA ARG A 51 -2.70 -0.37 8.81
C ARG A 51 -2.04 0.54 7.78
N LEU A 52 -2.85 1.21 6.97
CA LEU A 52 -2.33 2.25 6.09
C LEU A 52 -2.09 3.53 6.91
N GLN A 53 -0.99 3.58 7.64
CA GLN A 53 -0.48 4.86 8.15
C GLN A 53 0.35 5.49 7.04
N LEU A 54 -0.18 6.57 6.46
CA LEU A 54 0.70 7.63 5.97
C LEU A 54 1.45 8.10 7.21
N ASP A 55 2.77 7.97 7.23
CA ASP A 55 3.60 8.56 8.28
C ASP A 55 3.33 10.08 8.24
N GLU A 56 2.34 10.49 8.99
CA GLU A 56 2.14 11.86 9.39
C GLU A 56 2.82 11.93 10.76
N ASP A 57 4.00 12.54 10.76
CA ASP A 57 4.52 13.27 11.91
C ASP A 57 3.52 14.38 12.29
N ILE A 58 2.29 14.01 12.68
CA ILE A 58 1.46 14.87 13.51
C ILE A 58 1.64 14.32 14.90
N SER A 59 2.69 14.84 15.55
CA SER A 59 2.76 14.87 17.00
C SER A 59 1.46 15.47 17.55
N THR A 60 0.48 14.63 17.88
CA THR A 60 -0.57 14.99 18.84
C THR A 60 0.07 15.03 20.23
N THR A 61 0.93 16.03 20.44
CA THR A 61 1.48 16.42 21.75
C THR A 61 0.83 17.73 22.23
N THR A 62 -0.40 17.98 21.82
CA THR A 62 -1.23 19.02 22.43
C THR A 62 -2.56 18.36 22.79
N LEU A 63 -3.05 18.62 24.00
CA LEU A 63 -4.33 18.16 24.57
C LEU A 63 -4.33 16.90 25.47
N THR A 64 -3.31 16.70 26.29
CA THR A 64 -3.51 16.14 27.64
C THR A 64 -2.58 16.86 28.63
N ASN A 65 -2.93 18.09 28.97
CA ASN A 65 -2.49 18.81 30.17
C ASN A 65 -3.45 20.00 30.34
N CYS A 66 -4.63 19.73 30.88
CA CYS A 66 -5.51 20.68 31.56
C CYS A 66 -6.21 19.90 32.67
#